data_AF-A0A2N2SVI2-F1
#
_entry.id   AF-A0A2N2SVI2-F1
#
_cell.length_a   1.000
_cell.length_b   1.000
_cell.length_c   1.000
_cell.angle_alpha   90.00
_cell.angle_beta   90.00
_cell.angle_gamma   90.00
#
_symmetry.space_group_name_H-M   'P 1'
#
loop_
_entity.id
_entity.type
_entity.pdbx_description
1 polymer ?
#
loop_
_entity_poly.entity_id
_entity_poly.type
_entity_poly.pdbx_seq_one_letter_code
_entity_poly.pdbx_strand_id
1 'polypeptide(L)'
;GQSIRDINFRRGKEGEGRVVVQLSSAQTGIDIRQQGGNLVVDFLKTSLPEHLRRKSDVTDFATPVTGMLAQQLGDNVRLVVTPNGLWEHNAYQSDDQFVLEVKRVIEDPNKLVQGTRGQYQGEKLSLNFQNIDVRSVLQVIADFTNFNIITSDSVQGSLTLRLKDVPWDQALDIILQAKGLDMRKSGNVIWIAPGDELSAREKLQLESKAQISDLEQLQTESFQINYHKAKEIFDFLKSKDQTMLSKRGSVVVDDRSNKVFVTDVGSRLQSLRRLITEIDVPPRQVLIEARIVEANKDFARDLGVRLGYGDNKAKNLGDGAQIGFGSSALGSSANTFNPGLVSSGGLVPAATFAAMNLSLFNRSATRFLNLELSALESDQRGRVISSPRVLTANQVEASIEQGTEIPYQEATSSGATSVSFKKAVLSLKVKPQITPDGRIQLQVLVNKDSPIFDSRFSVPSINTKNLKSEVLVENGGTVVIGGIYEEEQSTAISRVPVLGEIPVLGALFRTTKTINDRSELLVFITPRIVADSLTLK
;
A
#
# COMPACT_ATOMS: atom_id res chain seq x y z
N GLY A 1 46.23 -46.69 25.12
CA GLY A 1 44.79 -46.36 25.06
C GLY A 1 44.39 -46.11 23.63
N GLN A 2 43.11 -46.24 23.29
CA GLN A 2 42.63 -45.84 21.97
C GLN A 2 42.77 -44.30 21.85
N SER A 3 43.26 -43.80 20.73
CA SER A 3 43.50 -42.36 20.54
C SER A 3 43.12 -41.93 19.12
N ILE A 4 42.69 -40.68 18.98
CA ILE A 4 42.53 -40.06 17.65
C ILE A 4 43.91 -39.61 17.17
N ARG A 5 44.31 -40.08 15.99
CA ARG A 5 45.59 -39.77 15.35
C ARG A 5 45.53 -38.47 14.57
N ASP A 6 44.43 -38.23 13.87
CA ASP A 6 44.27 -37.03 13.03
C ASP A 6 42.79 -36.70 12.78
N ILE A 7 42.49 -35.43 12.50
CA ILE A 7 41.17 -34.93 12.11
C ILE A 7 41.36 -33.99 10.93
N ASN A 8 40.94 -34.44 9.74
CA ASN A 8 41.04 -33.70 8.49
C ASN A 8 39.67 -33.33 7.93
N PHE A 9 39.62 -32.20 7.24
CA PHE A 9 38.46 -31.76 6.47
C PHE A 9 38.80 -31.67 4.99
N ARG A 10 37.90 -32.16 4.12
CA ARG A 10 38.04 -32.06 2.66
C ARG A 10 36.70 -31.77 2.02
N ARG A 11 36.71 -31.04 0.92
CA ARG A 11 35.56 -30.91 0.02
C ARG A 11 35.49 -32.14 -0.89
N GLY A 12 34.33 -32.79 -0.94
CA GLY A 12 34.05 -33.88 -1.87
C GLY A 12 33.68 -33.40 -3.27
N LYS A 13 33.47 -34.33 -4.21
CA LYS A 13 33.33 -34.00 -5.65
C LYS A 13 32.02 -33.25 -5.96
N GLU A 14 30.98 -33.50 -5.19
CA GLU A 14 29.64 -32.91 -5.34
C GLU A 14 29.46 -31.66 -4.46
N GLY A 15 30.53 -31.18 -3.81
CA GLY A 15 30.49 -30.04 -2.89
C GLY A 15 30.10 -30.39 -1.46
N GLU A 16 30.10 -31.67 -1.10
CA GLU A 16 29.92 -32.16 0.26
C GLU A 16 31.12 -31.84 1.17
N GLY A 17 30.84 -31.54 2.44
CA GLY A 17 31.88 -31.45 3.46
C GLY A 17 32.20 -32.83 4.00
N ARG A 18 33.44 -33.29 3.83
CA ARG A 18 33.91 -34.60 4.33
C ARG A 18 34.87 -34.40 5.49
N VAL A 19 34.47 -34.83 6.67
CA VAL A 19 35.31 -34.92 7.87
C VAL A 19 35.88 -36.34 7.95
N VAL A 20 37.20 -36.45 8.00
CA VAL A 20 37.92 -37.72 8.10
C VAL A 20 38.69 -37.75 9.41
N VAL A 21 38.34 -38.66 10.30
CA VAL A 21 38.99 -38.86 11.59
C VAL A 21 39.77 -40.16 11.55
N GLN A 22 41.08 -40.10 11.77
CA GLN A 22 41.92 -41.29 11.82
C GLN A 22 42.05 -41.77 13.27
N LEU A 23 41.70 -43.02 13.50
CA LEU A 23 41.60 -43.67 14.81
C LEU A 23 42.81 -44.59 15.00
N SER A 24 43.23 -44.83 16.24
CA SER A 24 44.30 -45.79 16.53
C SER A 24 43.86 -47.25 16.43
N SER A 25 42.56 -47.51 16.43
CA SER A 25 41.96 -48.85 16.38
C SER A 25 40.58 -48.82 15.71
N ALA A 26 40.32 -49.81 14.86
CA ALA A 26 39.04 -50.03 14.20
C ALA A 26 37.91 -50.41 15.18
N GLN A 27 38.24 -50.86 16.39
CA GLN A 27 37.25 -51.25 17.42
C GLN A 27 36.81 -50.09 18.33
N THR A 28 37.04 -48.85 17.92
CA THR A 28 36.60 -47.67 18.66
C THR A 28 35.08 -47.54 18.55
N GLY A 29 34.37 -47.42 19.67
CA GLY A 29 32.93 -47.17 19.65
C GLY A 29 32.63 -45.72 19.25
N ILE A 30 31.74 -45.53 18.28
CA ILE A 30 31.36 -44.19 17.77
C ILE A 30 29.85 -44.03 17.92
N ASP A 31 29.43 -42.96 18.58
CA ASP A 31 28.03 -42.54 18.69
C ASP A 31 27.85 -41.22 17.92
N ILE A 32 26.83 -41.16 17.05
CA ILE A 32 26.54 -39.98 16.23
C ILE A 32 25.12 -39.54 16.52
N ARG A 33 24.97 -38.27 16.90
CA ARG A 33 23.66 -37.68 17.14
C ARG A 33 23.58 -36.26 16.64
N GLN A 34 22.41 -35.91 16.15
CA GLN A 34 22.08 -34.54 15.78
C GLN A 34 21.58 -33.81 17.03
N GLN A 35 22.25 -32.72 17.40
CA GLN A 35 21.89 -31.91 18.55
C GLN A 35 21.61 -30.47 18.08
N GLY A 36 20.33 -30.17 17.87
CA GLY A 36 19.88 -28.92 17.24
C GLY A 36 20.35 -28.83 15.79
N GLY A 37 21.00 -27.72 15.43
CA GLY A 37 21.62 -27.53 14.11
C GLY A 37 22.99 -28.17 13.94
N ASN A 38 23.57 -28.74 15.00
CA ASN A 38 24.92 -29.33 14.98
C ASN A 38 24.88 -30.86 14.93
N LEU A 39 25.95 -31.45 14.41
CA LEU A 39 26.17 -32.88 14.41
C LEU A 39 27.27 -33.22 15.41
N VAL A 40 26.97 -34.08 16.37
CA VAL A 40 27.86 -34.42 17.48
C VAL A 40 28.28 -35.88 17.33
N VAL A 41 29.58 -36.11 17.22
CA VAL A 41 30.19 -37.43 17.14
C VAL A 41 31.00 -37.67 18.43
N ASP A 42 30.59 -38.67 19.22
CA ASP A 42 31.29 -39.09 20.43
C ASP A 42 32.10 -40.37 20.16
N PHE A 43 33.41 -40.30 20.34
CA PHE A 43 34.33 -41.43 20.27
C PHE A 43 34.58 -41.98 21.69
N LEU A 44 34.10 -43.20 21.94
CA LEU A 44 34.09 -43.81 23.26
C LEU A 44 35.46 -44.35 23.67
N LYS A 45 35.87 -44.11 24.93
CA LYS A 45 37.15 -44.61 25.50
C LYS A 45 38.38 -44.18 24.69
N THR A 46 38.34 -42.99 24.10
CA THR A 46 39.43 -42.43 23.28
C THR A 46 40.06 -41.19 23.91
N SER A 47 41.36 -41.03 23.72
CA SER A 47 42.10 -39.82 24.08
C SER A 47 42.40 -38.95 22.87
N LEU A 48 42.14 -37.65 22.97
CA LEU A 48 42.46 -36.62 21.97
C LEU A 48 43.81 -35.95 22.32
N PRO A 49 44.84 -36.09 21.46
CA PRO A 49 46.09 -35.36 21.62
C PRO A 49 45.89 -33.85 21.71
N GLU A 50 46.71 -33.16 22.51
CA GLU A 50 46.55 -31.72 22.78
C GLU A 50 46.55 -30.84 21.52
N HIS A 51 47.37 -31.21 20.51
CA HIS A 51 47.45 -30.50 19.23
C HIS A 51 46.17 -30.57 18.37
N LEU A 52 45.27 -31.54 18.65
CA LEU A 52 43.99 -31.69 17.95
C LEU A 52 42.81 -31.07 18.73
N ARG A 53 43.03 -30.54 19.94
CA ARG A 53 42.02 -29.87 20.78
C ARG A 53 41.79 -28.42 20.32
N ARG A 54 41.40 -28.24 19.06
CA ARG A 54 41.17 -26.92 18.46
C ARG A 54 39.80 -26.81 17.81
N LYS A 55 39.36 -25.56 17.66
CA LYS A 55 38.25 -25.20 16.76
C LYS A 55 38.83 -24.99 15.36
N SER A 56 38.32 -25.72 14.38
CA SER A 56 38.69 -25.57 12.98
C SER A 56 37.57 -24.85 12.24
N ASP A 57 37.89 -23.71 11.64
CA ASP A 57 37.01 -23.02 10.70
C ASP A 57 37.23 -23.64 9.31
N VAL A 58 36.14 -24.01 8.62
CA VAL A 58 36.19 -24.70 7.32
C VAL A 58 35.32 -24.02 6.27
N THR A 59 34.93 -22.76 6.49
CA THR A 59 34.12 -21.97 5.53
C THR A 59 34.77 -21.84 4.15
N ASP A 60 36.10 -21.77 4.09
CA ASP A 60 36.86 -21.56 2.84
C ASP A 60 36.71 -22.70 1.84
N PHE A 61 36.27 -23.88 2.30
CA PHE A 61 36.05 -25.05 1.45
C PHE A 61 34.72 -24.99 0.66
N ALA A 62 33.89 -23.96 0.85
CA ALA A 62 32.61 -23.79 0.16
C ALA A 62 31.68 -25.03 0.27
N THR A 63 31.68 -25.64 1.45
CA THR A 63 30.86 -26.79 1.84
C THR A 63 29.73 -26.36 2.79
N PRO A 64 28.69 -27.18 3.01
CA PRO A 64 27.66 -26.88 4.00
C PRO A 64 28.19 -26.84 5.45
N VAL A 65 29.37 -27.41 5.72
CA VAL A 65 30.01 -27.33 7.05
C VAL A 65 30.76 -26.01 7.18
N THR A 66 30.49 -25.28 8.26
CA THR A 66 31.14 -23.99 8.57
C THR A 66 32.19 -24.10 9.66
N GLY A 67 32.05 -25.04 10.60
CA GLY A 67 33.05 -25.23 11.65
C GLY A 67 33.07 -26.63 12.23
N MET A 68 34.20 -26.99 12.85
CA MET A 68 34.39 -28.23 13.59
C MET A 68 35.10 -27.95 14.91
N LEU A 69 34.74 -28.68 15.97
CA LEU A 69 35.30 -28.51 17.30
C LEU A 69 35.52 -29.87 17.96
N ALA A 70 36.78 -30.24 18.17
CA ALA A 70 37.14 -31.49 18.85
C ALA A 70 37.56 -31.21 20.29
N GLN A 71 36.94 -31.91 21.26
CA GLN A 71 37.17 -31.71 22.69
C GLN A 71 37.20 -33.04 23.44
N GLN A 72 38.10 -33.16 24.42
CA GLN A 72 38.08 -34.28 25.36
C GLN A 72 36.99 -34.04 26.42
N LEU A 73 36.09 -35.01 26.61
CA LEU A 73 35.03 -35.00 27.59
C LEU A 73 35.12 -36.27 28.46
N GLY A 74 35.84 -36.17 29.59
CA GLY A 74 36.16 -37.33 30.43
C GLY A 74 36.97 -38.37 29.62
N ASP A 75 36.49 -39.61 29.61
CA ASP A 75 37.14 -40.72 28.88
C ASP A 75 36.78 -40.77 27.38
N ASN A 76 35.95 -39.85 26.88
CA ASN A 76 35.49 -39.82 25.49
C ASN A 76 35.97 -38.55 24.77
N VAL A 77 36.02 -38.60 23.44
CA VAL A 77 36.25 -37.41 22.61
C VAL A 77 34.96 -37.02 21.91
N ARG A 78 34.58 -35.75 22.01
CA ARG A 78 33.45 -35.17 21.30
C ARG A 78 33.93 -34.31 20.15
N LEU A 79 33.47 -34.62 18.94
CA LEU A 79 33.62 -33.81 17.75
C LEU A 79 32.27 -33.19 17.38
N VAL A 80 32.18 -31.87 17.47
CA VAL A 80 31.00 -31.11 17.08
C VAL A 80 31.24 -30.52 15.69
N VAL A 81 30.38 -30.83 14.74
CA VAL A 81 30.40 -30.31 13.37
C VAL A 81 29.20 -29.36 13.22
N THR A 82 29.45 -28.15 12.75
CA THR A 82 28.45 -27.08 12.60
C THR A 82 28.14 -26.84 11.13
N PRO A 83 27.10 -27.49 10.60
CA PRO A 83 26.59 -27.22 9.26
C PRO A 83 25.67 -25.99 9.21
N ASN A 84 25.51 -25.43 8.01
CA ASN A 84 24.64 -24.29 7.70
C ASN A 84 23.64 -24.67 6.59
N GLY A 85 22.39 -24.21 6.70
CA GLY A 85 21.31 -24.48 5.76
C GLY A 85 20.62 -25.83 5.96
N LEU A 86 19.94 -26.31 4.92
CA LEU A 86 19.34 -27.66 4.87
C LEU A 86 20.39 -28.66 4.38
N TRP A 87 20.66 -29.67 5.17
CA TRP A 87 21.72 -30.64 4.91
C TRP A 87 21.28 -32.06 5.28
N GLU A 88 21.88 -33.02 4.59
CA GLU A 88 21.83 -34.44 4.93
C GLU A 88 23.24 -34.92 5.27
N HIS A 89 23.38 -35.97 6.07
CA HIS A 89 24.68 -36.53 6.42
C HIS A 89 24.73 -38.03 6.18
N ASN A 90 25.93 -38.53 5.88
CA ASN A 90 26.23 -39.94 5.80
C ASN A 90 27.51 -40.21 6.59
N ALA A 91 27.53 -41.24 7.41
CA ALA A 91 28.69 -41.57 8.23
C ALA A 91 28.99 -43.07 8.14
N TYR A 92 30.27 -43.39 7.95
CA TYR A 92 30.75 -44.77 7.92
C TYR A 92 32.16 -44.85 8.47
N GLN A 93 32.51 -46.01 9.00
CA GLN A 93 33.86 -46.31 9.43
C GLN A 93 34.42 -47.41 8.54
N SER A 94 35.61 -47.19 7.98
CA SER A 94 36.37 -48.17 7.23
C SER A 94 37.73 -48.33 7.90
N ASP A 95 38.00 -49.52 8.44
CA ASP A 95 39.22 -49.84 9.15
C ASP A 95 39.53 -48.83 10.29
N ASP A 96 40.65 -48.11 10.20
CA ASP A 96 41.10 -47.12 11.16
C ASP A 96 40.62 -45.69 10.81
N GLN A 97 39.70 -45.53 9.86
CA GLN A 97 39.19 -44.22 9.45
C GLN A 97 37.68 -44.11 9.63
N PHE A 98 37.25 -43.05 10.29
CA PHE A 98 35.86 -42.64 10.36
C PHE A 98 35.63 -41.47 9.40
N VAL A 99 34.61 -41.59 8.55
CA VAL A 99 34.26 -40.59 7.55
C VAL A 99 32.84 -40.11 7.78
N LEU A 100 32.68 -38.80 7.95
CA LEU A 100 31.39 -38.11 8.01
C LEU A 100 31.28 -37.18 6.80
N GLU A 101 30.27 -37.41 5.98
CA GLU A 101 29.93 -36.59 4.81
C GLU A 101 28.68 -35.77 5.10
N VAL A 102 28.70 -34.48 4.79
CA VAL A 102 27.56 -33.57 4.93
C VAL A 102 27.28 -32.91 3.57
N LYS A 103 26.10 -33.14 3.03
CA LYS A 103 25.63 -32.67 1.72
C LYS A 103 24.53 -31.62 1.89
N ARG A 104 24.47 -30.64 0.98
CA ARG A 104 23.36 -29.68 0.93
C ARG A 104 22.14 -30.33 0.27
N VAL A 105 20.96 -30.13 0.84
CA VAL A 105 19.70 -30.54 0.20
C VAL A 105 19.32 -29.44 -0.79
N ILE A 106 19.29 -29.76 -2.08
CA ILE A 106 18.81 -28.86 -3.14
C ILE A 106 17.39 -29.29 -3.46
N GLU A 107 16.40 -28.47 -3.10
CA GLU A 107 15.01 -28.71 -3.49
C GLU A 107 14.86 -28.32 -4.97
N ASP A 108 14.67 -29.32 -5.85
CA ASP A 108 14.38 -29.09 -7.27
C ASP A 108 12.90 -28.67 -7.43
N PRO A 109 12.59 -27.42 -7.83
CA PRO A 109 11.21 -26.96 -7.98
C PRO A 109 10.48 -27.56 -9.19
N ASN A 110 11.18 -28.33 -10.03
CA ASN A 110 10.63 -28.95 -11.25
C ASN A 110 10.55 -30.48 -11.21
N LYS A 111 10.82 -31.10 -10.06
CA LYS A 111 10.48 -32.51 -9.86
C LYS A 111 8.98 -32.56 -9.56
N LEU A 112 8.19 -32.58 -10.62
CA LEU A 112 6.75 -32.84 -10.58
C LEU A 112 6.50 -34.06 -9.70
N VAL A 113 6.04 -33.79 -8.47
CA VAL A 113 5.61 -34.80 -7.51
C VAL A 113 4.35 -35.41 -8.09
N GLN A 114 4.55 -36.42 -8.92
CA GLN A 114 3.52 -37.38 -9.23
C GLN A 114 3.24 -38.10 -7.91
N GLY A 115 2.10 -37.75 -7.31
CA GLY A 115 1.74 -38.19 -5.98
C GLY A 115 1.76 -39.71 -5.88
N THR A 116 2.60 -40.21 -4.98
CA THR A 116 2.25 -41.37 -4.18
C THR A 116 2.92 -41.20 -2.83
N ARG A 117 2.08 -40.87 -1.84
CA ARG A 117 2.15 -41.12 -0.39
C ARG A 117 3.49 -40.87 0.33
N GLY A 118 3.36 -40.17 1.47
CA GLY A 118 4.41 -39.68 2.37
C GLY A 118 5.71 -40.50 2.44
N GLN A 119 6.82 -39.79 2.63
CA GLN A 119 8.09 -40.41 2.99
C GLN A 119 7.85 -41.45 4.10
N TYR A 120 8.06 -42.72 3.77
CA TYR A 120 8.00 -43.82 4.71
C TYR A 120 9.16 -43.69 5.69
N GLN A 121 8.86 -43.47 6.97
CA GLN A 121 9.81 -43.16 8.04
C GLN A 121 9.91 -44.31 9.06
N GLY A 122 9.20 -45.40 8.85
CA GLY A 122 9.18 -46.53 9.76
C GLY A 122 10.53 -47.23 9.91
N GLU A 123 10.78 -47.79 11.09
CA GLU A 123 11.88 -48.73 11.32
C GLU A 123 11.88 -49.84 10.27
N LYS A 124 13.08 -50.17 9.77
CA LYS A 124 13.25 -51.14 8.69
C LYS A 124 13.04 -52.55 9.23
N LEU A 125 12.22 -53.31 8.52
CA LEU A 125 11.97 -54.71 8.79
C LEU A 125 12.33 -55.58 7.57
N SER A 126 12.74 -56.81 7.86
CA SER A 126 12.96 -57.85 6.87
C SER A 126 12.05 -59.03 7.22
N LEU A 127 11.09 -59.34 6.35
CA LEU A 127 10.07 -60.36 6.56
C LEU A 127 10.07 -61.31 5.37
N ASN A 128 9.96 -62.60 5.62
CA ASN A 128 9.85 -63.60 4.57
C ASN A 128 8.73 -64.58 4.94
N PHE A 129 7.60 -64.45 4.28
CA PHE A 129 6.44 -65.29 4.50
C PHE A 129 6.01 -65.97 3.21
N GLN A 130 5.66 -67.25 3.32
CA GLN A 130 5.10 -68.04 2.24
C GLN A 130 3.73 -68.56 2.68
N ASN A 131 2.69 -68.21 1.92
CA ASN A 131 1.31 -68.63 2.17
C ASN A 131 0.84 -68.41 3.62
N ILE A 132 1.07 -67.21 4.16
CA ILE A 132 0.63 -66.84 5.51
C ILE A 132 -0.69 -66.08 5.44
N ASP A 133 -1.55 -66.24 6.45
CA ASP A 133 -2.77 -65.43 6.57
C ASP A 133 -2.43 -63.95 6.78
N VAL A 134 -3.15 -63.07 6.08
CA VAL A 134 -2.92 -61.62 6.13
C VAL A 134 -3.05 -61.08 7.57
N ARG A 135 -3.98 -61.62 8.36
CA ARG A 135 -4.17 -61.25 9.78
C ARG A 135 -2.90 -61.51 10.61
N SER A 136 -2.25 -62.64 10.40
CA SER A 136 -1.02 -63.01 11.11
C SER A 136 0.14 -62.10 10.74
N VAL A 137 0.24 -61.68 9.47
CA VAL A 137 1.26 -60.70 9.03
C VAL A 137 1.02 -59.34 9.68
N LEU A 138 -0.24 -58.88 9.71
CA LEU A 138 -0.59 -57.62 10.35
C LEU A 138 -0.29 -57.64 11.86
N GLN A 139 -0.50 -58.77 12.53
CA GLN A 139 -0.14 -58.93 13.94
C GLN A 139 1.37 -58.83 14.18
N VAL A 140 2.20 -59.45 13.32
CA VAL A 140 3.67 -59.31 13.43
C VAL A 140 4.13 -57.87 13.26
N ILE A 141 3.47 -57.10 12.37
CA ILE A 141 3.74 -55.67 12.21
C ILE A 141 3.28 -54.88 13.45
N ALA A 142 2.13 -55.23 14.04
CA ALA A 142 1.64 -54.63 15.28
C ALA A 142 2.64 -54.81 16.43
N ASP A 143 3.11 -56.05 16.62
CA ASP A 143 4.06 -56.43 17.67
C ASP A 143 5.41 -55.74 17.50
N PHE A 144 5.85 -55.54 16.24
CA PHE A 144 7.10 -54.84 15.94
C PHE A 144 7.00 -53.33 16.18
N THR A 145 5.84 -52.72 15.88
CA THR A 145 5.67 -51.26 15.85
C THR A 145 5.05 -50.67 17.12
N ASN A 146 4.70 -51.52 18.10
CA ASN A 146 3.96 -51.17 19.31
C ASN A 146 2.59 -50.49 19.07
N PHE A 147 2.05 -50.55 17.84
CA PHE A 147 0.71 -50.06 17.54
C PHE A 147 -0.33 -51.16 17.75
N ASN A 148 -1.49 -50.80 18.30
CA ASN A 148 -2.61 -51.74 18.41
C ASN A 148 -3.33 -51.82 17.06
N ILE A 149 -3.26 -52.96 16.38
CA ILE A 149 -3.96 -53.18 15.12
C ILE A 149 -5.25 -53.97 15.37
N ILE A 150 -6.38 -53.42 14.90
CA ILE A 150 -7.70 -54.07 14.93
C ILE A 150 -8.07 -54.44 13.50
N THR A 151 -8.15 -55.74 13.22
CA THR A 151 -8.56 -56.28 11.91
C THR A 151 -10.02 -56.69 11.91
N SER A 152 -10.80 -56.26 10.92
CA SER A 152 -12.18 -56.76 10.70
C SER A 152 -12.20 -58.24 10.35
N ASP A 153 -13.29 -58.94 10.65
CA ASP A 153 -13.47 -60.37 10.32
C ASP A 153 -13.59 -60.63 8.81
N SER A 154 -13.89 -59.58 8.06
CA SER A 154 -13.88 -59.54 6.60
C SER A 154 -12.47 -59.63 5.98
N VAL A 155 -11.40 -59.48 6.79
CA VAL A 155 -10.01 -59.56 6.30
C VAL A 155 -9.62 -61.04 6.14
N GLN A 156 -9.74 -61.55 4.91
CA GLN A 156 -9.45 -62.95 4.56
C GLN A 156 -8.43 -63.07 3.42
N GLY A 157 -7.76 -64.21 3.36
CA GLY A 157 -6.83 -64.59 2.31
C GLY A 157 -5.39 -64.75 2.78
N SER A 158 -4.61 -65.51 2.01
CA SER A 158 -3.19 -65.70 2.25
C SER A 158 -2.34 -64.78 1.36
N LEU A 159 -1.16 -64.42 1.84
CA LEU A 159 -0.18 -63.61 1.15
C LEU A 159 1.17 -64.32 1.19
N THR A 160 1.90 -64.25 0.07
CA THR A 160 3.32 -64.62 0.01
C THR A 160 4.10 -63.35 -0.23
N LEU A 161 4.97 -62.99 0.72
CA LEU A 161 5.65 -61.70 0.72
C LEU A 161 7.08 -61.88 1.21
N ARG A 162 8.03 -61.30 0.47
CA ARG A 162 9.43 -61.21 0.86
C ARG A 162 9.86 -59.75 0.83
N LEU A 163 10.11 -59.19 2.01
CA LEU A 163 10.61 -57.83 2.22
C LEU A 163 12.02 -57.90 2.82
N LYS A 164 12.92 -57.06 2.33
CA LYS A 164 14.28 -56.92 2.85
C LYS A 164 14.59 -55.45 3.05
N ASP A 165 14.92 -55.07 4.29
CA ASP A 165 15.28 -53.71 4.70
C ASP A 165 14.26 -52.64 4.29
N VAL A 166 12.96 -52.98 4.40
CA VAL A 166 11.84 -52.11 4.02
C VAL A 166 11.24 -51.46 5.29
N PRO A 167 11.04 -50.14 5.33
CA PRO A 167 10.29 -49.46 6.39
C PRO A 167 8.93 -50.14 6.67
N TRP A 168 8.55 -50.31 7.93
CA TRP A 168 7.32 -51.04 8.29
C TRP A 168 6.04 -50.39 7.75
N ASP A 169 6.01 -49.08 7.62
CA ASP A 169 4.89 -48.31 7.08
C ASP A 169 4.74 -48.51 5.57
N GLN A 170 5.87 -48.61 4.87
CA GLN A 170 5.91 -49.04 3.48
C GLN A 170 5.46 -50.50 3.34
N ALA A 171 5.95 -51.38 4.21
CA ALA A 171 5.55 -52.78 4.24
C ALA A 171 4.04 -52.94 4.45
N LEU A 172 3.47 -52.18 5.38
CA LEU A 172 2.04 -52.15 5.67
C LEU A 172 1.23 -51.64 4.47
N ASP A 173 1.61 -50.53 3.83
CA ASP A 173 0.90 -50.02 2.64
C ASP A 173 0.93 -51.04 1.48
N ILE A 174 2.06 -51.72 1.25
CA ILE A 174 2.17 -52.78 0.23
C ILE A 174 1.19 -53.92 0.53
N ILE A 175 1.09 -54.36 1.79
CA ILE A 175 0.17 -55.42 2.21
C ILE A 175 -1.29 -54.99 2.02
N LEU A 176 -1.61 -53.75 2.42
CA LEU A 176 -2.95 -53.18 2.28
C LEU A 176 -3.35 -53.10 0.79
N GLN A 177 -2.48 -52.56 -0.06
CA GLN A 177 -2.71 -52.46 -1.51
C GLN A 177 -2.88 -53.83 -2.19
N ALA A 178 -2.03 -54.81 -1.85
CA ALA A 178 -2.05 -56.14 -2.47
C ALA A 178 -3.35 -56.90 -2.22
N LYS A 179 -4.07 -56.58 -1.14
CA LYS A 179 -5.34 -57.22 -0.75
C LYS A 179 -6.55 -56.29 -0.78
N GLY A 180 -6.41 -55.07 -1.29
CA GLY A 180 -7.51 -54.09 -1.35
C GLY A 180 -8.03 -53.65 0.03
N LEU A 181 -7.17 -53.72 1.04
CA LEU A 181 -7.47 -53.25 2.39
C LEU A 181 -7.10 -51.78 2.51
N ASP A 182 -7.77 -51.08 3.43
CA ASP A 182 -7.45 -49.71 3.79
C ASP A 182 -7.27 -49.61 5.31
N MET A 183 -6.63 -48.54 5.76
CA MET A 183 -6.41 -48.28 7.18
C MET A 183 -6.96 -46.93 7.63
N ARG A 184 -7.43 -46.87 8.88
CA ARG A 184 -7.74 -45.62 9.58
C ARG A 184 -7.01 -45.59 10.90
N LYS A 185 -6.15 -44.57 11.07
CA LYS A 185 -5.41 -44.35 12.30
C LYS A 185 -6.21 -43.45 13.23
N SER A 186 -6.43 -43.91 14.45
CA SER A 186 -6.99 -43.11 15.55
C SER A 186 -6.04 -43.20 16.74
N GLY A 187 -5.15 -42.22 16.87
CA GLY A 187 -4.11 -42.20 17.91
C GLY A 187 -3.18 -43.42 17.83
N ASN A 188 -3.22 -44.25 18.88
CA ASN A 188 -2.40 -45.47 19.03
C ASN A 188 -3.06 -46.74 18.46
N VAL A 189 -4.22 -46.62 17.83
CA VAL A 189 -4.98 -47.75 17.28
C VAL A 189 -5.12 -47.59 15.78
N ILE A 190 -4.82 -48.66 15.04
CA ILE A 190 -4.96 -48.75 13.59
C ILE A 190 -6.07 -49.74 13.28
N TRP A 191 -7.13 -49.26 12.63
CA TRP A 191 -8.21 -50.11 12.13
C TRP A 191 -7.92 -50.51 10.69
N ILE A 192 -7.99 -51.81 10.39
CA ILE A 192 -7.76 -52.38 9.06
C ILE A 192 -8.96 -53.20 8.64
N ALA A 193 -9.53 -52.86 7.47
CA ALA A 193 -10.64 -53.58 6.86
C ALA A 193 -10.61 -53.38 5.33
N PRO A 194 -11.44 -54.08 4.55
CA PRO A 194 -11.60 -53.79 3.13
C PRO A 194 -11.99 -52.32 2.89
N GLY A 195 -11.44 -51.70 1.84
CA GLY A 195 -11.68 -50.27 1.56
C GLY A 195 -13.17 -49.90 1.41
N ASP A 196 -13.97 -50.82 0.87
CA ASP A 196 -15.41 -50.65 0.70
C ASP A 196 -16.14 -50.59 2.05
N GLU A 197 -15.73 -51.40 3.02
CA GLU A 197 -16.33 -51.44 4.36
C GLU A 197 -16.00 -50.15 5.14
N LEU A 198 -14.75 -49.71 5.07
CA LEU A 198 -14.28 -48.48 5.71
C LEU A 198 -14.96 -47.23 5.14
N SER A 199 -15.03 -47.11 3.81
CA SER A 199 -15.71 -45.98 3.15
C SER A 199 -17.22 -45.98 3.40
N ALA A 200 -17.88 -47.15 3.43
CA ALA A 200 -19.29 -47.25 3.77
C ALA A 200 -19.56 -46.83 5.22
N ARG A 201 -18.71 -47.27 6.16
CA ARG A 201 -18.80 -46.87 7.57
C ARG A 201 -18.55 -45.38 7.76
N GLU A 202 -17.57 -44.81 7.07
CA GLU A 202 -17.27 -43.38 7.10
C GLU A 202 -18.42 -42.56 6.54
N LYS A 203 -18.99 -42.99 5.40
CA LYS A 203 -20.19 -42.38 4.83
C LYS A 203 -21.36 -42.43 5.81
N LEU A 204 -21.64 -43.58 6.41
CA LEU A 204 -22.69 -43.73 7.43
C LEU A 204 -22.43 -42.85 8.66
N GLN A 205 -21.17 -42.70 9.09
CA GLN A 205 -20.83 -41.81 10.20
C GLN A 205 -21.04 -40.34 9.84
N LEU A 206 -20.67 -39.91 8.63
CA LEU A 206 -20.89 -38.54 8.17
C LEU A 206 -22.37 -38.25 7.94
N GLU A 207 -23.12 -39.20 7.37
CA GLU A 207 -24.57 -39.13 7.23
C GLU A 207 -25.25 -39.10 8.59
N SER A 208 -24.82 -39.93 9.55
CA SER A 208 -25.32 -39.91 10.92
C SER A 208 -25.03 -38.58 11.60
N LYS A 209 -23.81 -38.02 11.46
CA LYS A 209 -23.48 -36.68 11.98
C LYS A 209 -24.32 -35.59 11.33
N ALA A 210 -24.56 -35.66 10.02
CA ALA A 210 -25.43 -34.74 9.31
C ALA A 210 -26.89 -34.87 9.79
N GLN A 211 -27.39 -36.09 9.96
CA GLN A 211 -28.72 -36.36 10.50
C GLN A 211 -28.85 -35.88 11.94
N ILE A 212 -27.84 -36.07 12.79
CA ILE A 212 -27.82 -35.55 14.16
C ILE A 212 -27.92 -34.02 14.13
N SER A 213 -27.10 -33.36 13.29
CA SER A 213 -27.15 -31.90 13.12
C SER A 213 -28.50 -31.43 12.55
N ASP A 214 -29.14 -32.21 11.69
CA ASP A 214 -30.45 -31.90 11.10
C ASP A 214 -31.60 -32.15 12.08
N LEU A 215 -31.45 -33.09 13.02
CA LEU A 215 -32.43 -33.43 14.06
C LEU A 215 -32.26 -32.61 15.35
N GLU A 216 -31.14 -31.89 15.49
CA GLU A 216 -30.89 -31.04 16.65
C GLU A 216 -31.98 -29.96 16.77
N GLN A 217 -32.33 -29.62 18.02
CA GLN A 217 -33.35 -28.63 18.30
C GLN A 217 -32.86 -27.24 17.90
N LEU A 218 -33.70 -26.53 17.13
CA LEU A 218 -33.46 -25.13 16.82
C LEU A 218 -33.67 -24.28 18.06
N GLN A 219 -32.72 -23.38 18.32
CA GLN A 219 -32.78 -22.40 19.39
C GLN A 219 -32.80 -21.00 18.77
N THR A 220 -33.52 -20.08 19.40
CA THR A 220 -33.55 -18.67 18.99
C THR A 220 -32.75 -17.84 19.99
N GLU A 221 -31.72 -17.15 19.51
CA GLU A 221 -30.96 -16.18 20.28
C GLU A 221 -31.07 -14.77 19.68
N SER A 222 -31.12 -13.77 20.56
CA SER A 222 -31.11 -12.35 20.17
C SER A 222 -29.73 -11.75 20.37
N PHE A 223 -29.17 -11.15 19.32
CA PHE A 223 -27.92 -10.40 19.35
C PHE A 223 -28.21 -8.90 19.26
N GLN A 224 -27.68 -8.13 20.21
CA GLN A 224 -27.74 -6.67 20.17
C GLN A 224 -26.46 -6.15 19.53
N ILE A 225 -26.63 -5.31 18.50
CA ILE A 225 -25.53 -4.75 17.72
C ILE A 225 -25.33 -3.30 18.14
N ASN A 226 -24.09 -2.91 18.43
CA ASN A 226 -23.78 -1.61 19.02
C ASN A 226 -23.20 -0.61 18.01
N TYR A 227 -22.27 -1.07 17.16
CA TYR A 227 -21.50 -0.19 16.28
C TYR A 227 -21.87 -0.35 14.80
N HIS A 228 -22.33 -1.53 14.40
CA HIS A 228 -22.82 -1.80 13.05
C HIS A 228 -24.35 -1.72 12.96
N LYS A 229 -24.88 -1.64 11.73
CA LYS A 229 -26.33 -1.76 11.50
C LYS A 229 -26.72 -3.23 11.45
N ALA A 230 -27.77 -3.60 12.18
CA ALA A 230 -28.31 -4.96 12.20
C ALA A 230 -28.71 -5.45 10.78
N LYS A 231 -29.13 -4.54 9.91
CA LYS A 231 -29.41 -4.84 8.50
C LYS A 231 -28.18 -5.30 7.72
N GLU A 232 -27.03 -4.66 7.91
CA GLU A 232 -25.77 -5.03 7.24
C GLU A 232 -25.30 -6.41 7.70
N ILE A 233 -25.46 -6.72 8.99
CA ILE A 233 -25.17 -8.06 9.53
C ILE A 233 -26.13 -9.10 8.96
N PHE A 234 -27.41 -8.78 8.80
CA PHE A 234 -28.36 -9.68 8.16
C PHE A 234 -28.01 -9.97 6.69
N ASP A 235 -27.64 -8.95 5.93
CA ASP A 235 -27.20 -9.12 4.55
C ASP A 235 -25.93 -9.97 4.47
N PHE A 236 -25.01 -9.81 5.43
CA PHE A 236 -23.82 -10.65 5.59
C PHE A 236 -24.18 -12.12 5.90
N LEU A 237 -25.08 -12.36 6.86
CA LEU A 237 -25.48 -13.73 7.27
C LEU A 237 -26.31 -14.46 6.20
N LYS A 238 -27.07 -13.73 5.38
CA LYS A 238 -27.94 -14.29 4.32
C LYS A 238 -27.29 -14.27 2.93
N SER A 239 -25.99 -13.98 2.84
CA SER A 239 -25.30 -13.95 1.55
C SER A 239 -25.51 -15.27 0.77
N LYS A 240 -25.83 -15.17 -0.52
CA LYS A 240 -26.33 -16.29 -1.33
C LYS A 240 -25.28 -17.38 -1.58
N ASP A 241 -24.01 -17.05 -1.45
CA ASP A 241 -22.90 -17.93 -1.83
C ASP A 241 -22.39 -18.77 -0.66
N GLN A 242 -22.50 -18.27 0.58
CA GLN A 242 -22.07 -18.97 1.79
C GLN A 242 -22.98 -18.60 2.98
N THR A 243 -23.98 -19.43 3.22
CA THR A 243 -24.83 -19.27 4.41
C THR A 243 -24.03 -19.70 5.63
N MET A 244 -23.72 -18.75 6.53
CA MET A 244 -23.13 -19.05 7.85
C MET A 244 -24.11 -19.83 8.76
N LEU A 245 -25.38 -19.84 8.38
CA LEU A 245 -26.50 -20.53 9.01
C LEU A 245 -26.62 -21.97 8.50
N SER A 246 -27.25 -22.84 9.29
CA SER A 246 -27.68 -24.16 8.82
C SER A 246 -28.78 -24.05 7.76
N LYS A 247 -29.06 -25.18 7.07
CA LYS A 247 -30.16 -25.26 6.09
C LYS A 247 -31.53 -24.85 6.65
N ARG A 248 -31.73 -25.04 7.96
CA ARG A 248 -32.96 -24.73 8.69
C ARG A 248 -32.87 -23.39 9.44
N GLY A 249 -31.73 -22.72 9.36
CA GLY A 249 -31.48 -21.47 10.05
C GLY A 249 -32.28 -20.33 9.44
N SER A 250 -32.77 -19.42 10.29
CA SER A 250 -33.44 -18.20 9.86
C SER A 250 -32.95 -17.02 10.67
N VAL A 251 -32.93 -15.84 10.02
CA VAL A 251 -32.53 -14.59 10.65
C VAL A 251 -33.63 -13.57 10.42
N VAL A 252 -33.97 -12.84 11.48
CA VAL A 252 -34.92 -11.72 11.44
C VAL A 252 -34.26 -10.52 12.09
N VAL A 253 -34.40 -9.35 11.49
CA VAL A 253 -33.88 -8.09 12.04
C VAL A 253 -35.01 -7.24 12.56
N ASP A 254 -34.81 -6.66 13.74
CA ASP A 254 -35.58 -5.52 14.21
C ASP A 254 -34.72 -4.25 14.09
N ASP A 255 -34.99 -3.46 13.06
CA ASP A 255 -34.26 -2.23 12.74
C ASP A 255 -34.46 -1.15 13.82
N ARG A 256 -35.63 -1.15 14.48
CA ARG A 256 -35.95 -0.15 15.51
C ARG A 256 -35.11 -0.34 16.78
N SER A 257 -34.83 -1.59 17.14
CA SER A 257 -34.01 -1.91 18.32
C SER A 257 -32.55 -2.27 17.99
N ASN A 258 -32.17 -2.25 16.70
CA ASN A 258 -30.87 -2.71 16.19
C ASN A 258 -30.49 -4.11 16.71
N LYS A 259 -31.46 -5.03 16.69
CA LYS A 259 -31.30 -6.41 17.13
C LYS A 259 -31.45 -7.40 15.98
N VAL A 260 -30.64 -8.45 16.03
CA VAL A 260 -30.72 -9.58 15.11
C VAL A 260 -31.18 -10.80 15.89
N PHE A 261 -32.30 -11.38 15.49
CA PHE A 261 -32.81 -12.64 16.01
C PHE A 261 -32.39 -13.76 15.08
N VAL A 262 -31.58 -14.69 15.58
CA VAL A 262 -31.10 -15.84 14.82
C VAL A 262 -31.71 -17.10 15.41
N THR A 263 -32.37 -17.89 14.57
CA THR A 263 -32.85 -19.22 14.93
C THR A 263 -32.00 -20.25 14.22
N ASP A 264 -31.20 -21.02 14.97
CA ASP A 264 -30.31 -22.04 14.42
C ASP A 264 -29.95 -23.10 15.48
N VAL A 265 -29.11 -24.06 15.11
CA VAL A 265 -28.53 -25.10 15.97
C VAL A 265 -27.56 -24.48 16.99
N GLY A 266 -27.51 -25.00 18.22
CA GLY A 266 -26.71 -24.41 19.31
C GLY A 266 -25.21 -24.24 18.98
N SER A 267 -24.62 -25.21 18.28
CA SER A 267 -23.21 -25.14 17.82
C SER A 267 -22.94 -23.97 16.85
N ARG A 268 -23.91 -23.65 15.98
CA ARG A 268 -23.84 -22.52 15.05
C ARG A 268 -24.03 -21.19 15.77
N LEU A 269 -24.98 -21.11 16.70
CA LEU A 269 -25.21 -19.91 17.52
C LEU A 269 -23.96 -19.52 18.34
N GLN A 270 -23.25 -20.50 18.90
CA GLN A 270 -22.00 -20.23 19.63
C GLN A 270 -20.91 -19.66 18.70
N SER A 271 -20.82 -20.17 17.47
CA SER A 271 -19.87 -19.68 16.47
C SER A 271 -20.23 -18.26 16.01
N LEU A 272 -21.52 -18.01 15.77
CA LEU A 272 -22.06 -16.69 15.43
C LEU A 272 -21.82 -15.68 16.54
N ARG A 273 -21.98 -16.07 17.81
CA ARG A 273 -21.69 -15.21 18.96
C ARG A 273 -20.25 -14.70 18.93
N ARG A 274 -19.29 -15.59 18.74
CA ARG A 274 -17.85 -15.24 18.65
C ARG A 274 -17.59 -14.28 17.49
N LEU A 275 -18.16 -14.59 16.33
CA LEU A 275 -18.01 -13.77 15.13
C LEU A 275 -18.61 -12.37 15.28
N ILE A 276 -19.82 -12.26 15.83
CA ILE A 276 -20.47 -10.97 16.08
C ILE A 276 -19.65 -10.14 17.08
N THR A 277 -19.12 -10.76 18.14
CA THR A 277 -18.28 -10.03 19.12
C THR A 277 -16.95 -9.55 18.53
N GLU A 278 -16.41 -10.24 17.52
CA GLU A 278 -15.16 -9.86 16.86
C GLU A 278 -15.39 -8.72 15.85
N ILE A 279 -16.54 -8.70 15.18
CA ILE A 279 -16.90 -7.68 14.17
C ILE A 279 -17.46 -6.40 14.82
N ASP A 280 -18.25 -6.51 15.89
CA ASP A 280 -18.92 -5.37 16.53
C ASP A 280 -17.96 -4.57 17.45
N VAL A 281 -16.92 -4.01 16.84
CA VAL A 281 -15.95 -3.10 17.47
C VAL A 281 -16.21 -1.64 17.06
N PRO A 282 -15.90 -0.65 17.92
CA PRO A 282 -16.09 0.76 17.60
C PRO A 282 -15.26 1.17 16.37
N PRO A 283 -15.85 1.86 15.38
CA PRO A 283 -15.12 2.34 14.22
C PRO A 283 -14.14 3.44 14.65
N ARG A 284 -12.89 3.29 14.23
CA ARG A 284 -11.88 4.34 14.43
C ARG A 284 -12.27 5.59 13.63
N GLN A 285 -12.07 6.75 14.23
CA GLN A 285 -12.34 8.04 13.60
C GLN A 285 -11.03 8.68 13.10
N VAL A 286 -11.12 9.40 11.99
CA VAL A 286 -10.01 10.12 11.37
C VAL A 286 -10.41 11.58 11.20
N LEU A 287 -9.59 12.47 11.76
CA LEU A 287 -9.62 13.90 11.50
C LEU A 287 -8.74 14.19 10.29
N ILE A 288 -9.29 14.80 9.26
CA ILE A 288 -8.57 15.21 8.06
C ILE A 288 -8.51 16.72 8.03
N GLU A 289 -7.29 17.24 7.94
CA GLU A 289 -7.02 18.66 7.71
C GLU A 289 -6.38 18.84 6.34
N ALA A 290 -7.00 19.66 5.49
CA ALA A 290 -6.38 20.10 4.25
C ALA A 290 -5.92 21.54 4.40
N ARG A 291 -4.80 21.91 3.80
CA ARG A 291 -4.31 23.28 3.71
C ARG A 291 -4.05 23.60 2.24
N ILE A 292 -4.78 24.56 1.72
CA ILE A 292 -4.65 25.04 0.35
C ILE A 292 -3.98 26.41 0.46
N VAL A 293 -2.77 26.52 -0.07
CA VAL A 293 -1.96 27.73 -0.05
C VAL A 293 -1.88 28.27 -1.46
N GLU A 294 -2.33 29.49 -1.65
CA GLU A 294 -2.23 30.24 -2.90
C GLU A 294 -1.33 31.45 -2.66
N ALA A 295 -0.26 31.56 -3.43
CA ALA A 295 0.70 32.65 -3.37
C ALA A 295 0.76 33.35 -4.73
N ASN A 296 0.61 34.67 -4.71
CA ASN A 296 0.53 35.50 -5.90
C ASN A 296 1.62 36.55 -5.83
N LYS A 297 2.31 36.80 -6.94
CA LYS A 297 3.29 37.87 -7.07
C LYS A 297 3.10 38.54 -8.43
N ASP A 298 2.64 39.78 -8.39
CA ASP A 298 2.34 40.57 -9.59
C ASP A 298 3.36 41.71 -9.67
N PHE A 299 4.12 41.74 -10.76
CA PHE A 299 5.11 42.77 -11.02
C PHE A 299 4.76 43.52 -12.29
N ALA A 300 4.61 44.84 -12.20
CA ALA A 300 4.36 45.69 -13.35
C ALA A 300 5.36 46.84 -13.39
N ARG A 301 5.97 47.05 -14.56
CA ARG A 301 6.87 48.16 -14.82
C ARG A 301 6.49 48.84 -16.13
N ASP A 302 6.24 50.14 -16.07
CA ASP A 302 5.90 50.98 -17.22
C ASP A 302 6.84 52.19 -17.28
N LEU A 303 7.57 52.32 -18.38
CA LEU A 303 8.42 53.46 -18.67
C LEU A 303 8.01 54.03 -20.03
N GLY A 304 7.65 55.31 -20.06
CA GLY A 304 7.15 55.98 -21.25
C GLY A 304 7.70 57.38 -21.43
N VAL A 305 7.80 57.78 -22.70
CA VAL A 305 8.12 59.15 -23.09
C VAL A 305 7.11 59.60 -24.13
N ARG A 306 6.48 60.75 -23.91
CA ARG A 306 5.57 61.38 -24.86
C ARG A 306 6.14 62.73 -25.28
N LEU A 307 6.40 62.88 -26.57
CA LEU A 307 6.81 64.15 -27.16
C LEU A 307 5.66 64.72 -27.98
N GLY A 308 5.22 65.93 -27.65
CA GLY A 308 4.15 66.65 -28.34
C GLY A 308 4.60 68.01 -28.84
N TYR A 309 4.24 68.37 -30.06
CA TYR A 309 4.42 69.71 -30.59
C TYR A 309 3.04 70.34 -30.82
N GLY A 310 2.84 71.55 -30.29
CA GLY A 310 1.60 72.32 -30.44
C GLY A 310 1.87 73.71 -31.00
N ASP A 311 1.01 74.17 -31.91
CA ASP A 311 0.97 75.55 -32.40
C ASP A 311 -0.42 76.12 -32.10
N ASN A 312 -0.51 77.05 -31.15
CA ASN A 312 -1.73 77.70 -30.67
C ASN A 312 -2.24 78.79 -31.64
N LYS A 313 -1.71 78.87 -32.87
CA LYS A 313 -2.31 79.67 -33.92
C LYS A 313 -3.59 79.01 -34.39
N ALA A 314 -4.73 79.45 -33.87
CA ALA A 314 -6.04 79.17 -34.47
C ALA A 314 -6.00 79.63 -35.94
N LYS A 315 -5.97 78.67 -36.88
CA LYS A 315 -6.10 78.99 -38.30
C LYS A 315 -7.58 79.12 -38.59
N ASN A 316 -8.06 80.35 -38.72
CA ASN A 316 -9.41 80.63 -39.21
C ASN A 316 -9.42 80.30 -40.71
N LEU A 317 -10.25 79.36 -41.14
CA LEU A 317 -10.37 78.99 -42.57
C LEU A 317 -11.37 79.85 -43.35
N GLY A 318 -11.80 80.98 -42.78
CA GLY A 318 -12.96 81.71 -43.29
C GLY A 318 -14.27 81.06 -42.80
N ASP A 319 -15.32 81.88 -42.67
CA ASP A 319 -16.65 81.49 -42.17
C ASP A 319 -16.65 80.78 -40.80
N GLY A 320 -15.99 81.38 -39.79
CA GLY A 320 -16.09 80.94 -38.39
C GLY A 320 -15.44 79.60 -38.03
N ALA A 321 -14.92 78.84 -39.00
CA ALA A 321 -14.25 77.57 -38.75
C ALA A 321 -12.78 77.76 -38.32
N GLN A 322 -12.45 77.30 -37.12
CA GLN A 322 -11.09 77.28 -36.57
C GLN A 322 -10.54 75.85 -36.60
N ILE A 323 -9.39 75.66 -37.25
CA ILE A 323 -8.63 74.39 -37.16
C ILE A 323 -7.34 74.68 -36.39
N GLY A 324 -7.27 74.15 -35.18
CA GLY A 324 -6.08 74.13 -34.33
C GLY A 324 -5.87 72.71 -33.80
N PHE A 325 -4.63 72.24 -33.81
CA PHE A 325 -4.29 70.97 -33.16
C PHE A 325 -4.28 71.21 -31.64
N GLY A 326 -5.32 70.72 -30.95
CA GLY A 326 -5.52 70.89 -29.50
C GLY A 326 -6.72 71.75 -29.09
N SER A 327 -7.52 72.27 -30.02
CA SER A 327 -8.76 72.99 -29.69
C SER A 327 -9.98 72.09 -29.85
N SER A 328 -10.53 71.62 -28.73
CA SER A 328 -11.94 71.25 -28.66
C SER A 328 -12.77 72.50 -28.90
N ALA A 329 -13.41 72.62 -30.06
CA ALA A 329 -14.35 73.69 -30.35
C ALA A 329 -15.77 73.27 -29.93
N LEU A 330 -16.31 73.88 -28.87
CA LEU A 330 -17.60 74.59 -28.86
C LEU A 330 -17.98 75.02 -27.43
N GLY A 331 -17.89 76.33 -27.14
CA GLY A 331 -18.62 77.00 -26.07
C GLY A 331 -18.09 76.83 -24.65
N SER A 332 -17.94 77.98 -23.96
CA SER A 332 -17.69 78.16 -22.51
C SER A 332 -16.26 78.51 -22.11
N SER A 333 -16.13 79.79 -21.76
CA SER A 333 -14.97 80.54 -21.28
C SER A 333 -14.29 79.94 -20.04
N ALA A 334 -13.03 79.54 -20.18
CA ALA A 334 -11.94 79.72 -19.21
C ALA A 334 -10.64 79.13 -19.80
N ASN A 335 -9.84 79.95 -20.49
CA ASN A 335 -8.50 79.56 -20.95
C ASN A 335 -7.52 79.59 -19.78
N THR A 336 -7.59 78.61 -18.88
CA THR A 336 -6.44 78.24 -18.05
C THR A 336 -5.46 77.47 -18.93
N PHE A 337 -4.33 78.10 -19.25
CA PHE A 337 -3.15 77.43 -19.79
C PHE A 337 -2.68 76.38 -18.76
N ASN A 338 -3.04 75.12 -18.98
CA ASN A 338 -2.52 74.00 -18.20
C ASN A 338 -1.40 73.33 -19.02
N PRO A 339 -0.13 73.37 -18.61
CA PRO A 339 0.99 72.76 -19.33
C PRO A 339 1.06 71.25 -19.09
N GLY A 340 -0.08 70.58 -19.16
CA GLY A 340 -0.22 69.14 -19.23
C GLY A 340 -1.05 68.84 -20.47
N LEU A 341 -0.60 67.89 -21.29
CA LEU A 341 -1.28 67.47 -22.50
C LEU A 341 -2.75 67.13 -22.18
N VAL A 342 -3.67 67.98 -22.62
CA VAL A 342 -5.11 67.65 -22.65
C VAL A 342 -5.29 66.53 -23.67
N SER A 343 -5.42 65.29 -23.21
CA SER A 343 -6.02 64.24 -24.03
C SER A 343 -7.51 64.55 -24.15
N SER A 344 -7.89 65.33 -25.15
CA SER A 344 -9.29 65.43 -25.57
C SER A 344 -9.70 64.08 -26.19
N GLY A 345 -10.31 63.21 -25.38
CA GLY A 345 -10.91 61.95 -25.83
C GLY A 345 -10.47 60.74 -25.03
N GLY A 346 -11.19 60.47 -23.94
CA GLY A 346 -11.09 59.23 -23.16
C GLY A 346 -10.66 59.47 -21.73
N LEU A 347 -11.57 59.26 -20.78
CA LEU A 347 -11.24 59.07 -19.37
C LEU A 347 -10.34 57.82 -19.26
N VAL A 348 -9.02 58.00 -19.29
CA VAL A 348 -8.09 56.96 -18.84
C VAL A 348 -8.11 56.97 -17.32
N PRO A 349 -8.54 55.88 -16.65
CA PRO A 349 -8.62 55.83 -15.21
C PRO A 349 -7.22 56.03 -14.62
N ALA A 350 -7.17 56.77 -13.51
CA ALA A 350 -5.98 57.14 -12.78
C ALA A 350 -5.20 55.92 -12.29
N ALA A 351 -4.22 55.46 -13.07
CA ALA A 351 -3.01 54.91 -12.49
C ALA A 351 -2.09 56.11 -12.20
N THR A 352 -1.74 56.32 -10.93
CA THR A 352 -0.95 57.47 -10.50
C THR A 352 0.51 57.26 -10.92
N PHE A 353 0.82 57.51 -12.19
CA PHE A 353 2.20 57.49 -12.69
C PHE A 353 2.99 58.66 -12.09
N ALA A 354 4.25 58.43 -11.72
CA ALA A 354 5.16 59.54 -11.50
C ALA A 354 5.50 60.13 -12.88
N ALA A 355 4.97 61.32 -13.16
CA ALA A 355 5.16 61.99 -14.43
C ALA A 355 5.96 63.29 -14.25
N MET A 356 6.99 63.48 -15.06
CA MET A 356 7.73 64.74 -15.18
C MET A 356 7.40 65.38 -16.53
N ASN A 357 6.93 66.62 -16.53
CA ASN A 357 6.61 67.35 -17.75
C ASN A 357 7.55 68.54 -17.92
N LEU A 358 8.18 68.63 -19.10
CA LEU A 358 9.02 69.75 -19.51
C LEU A 358 8.42 70.38 -20.77
N SER A 359 7.97 71.62 -20.66
CA SER A 359 7.40 72.38 -21.77
C SER A 359 8.33 73.53 -22.18
N LEU A 360 8.75 73.55 -23.43
CA LEU A 360 9.55 74.62 -24.03
C LEU A 360 8.66 75.49 -24.92
N PHE A 361 8.67 76.80 -24.70
CA PHE A 361 7.85 77.76 -25.46
C PHE A 361 8.71 78.61 -26.40
N ASN A 362 8.14 79.00 -27.53
CA ASN A 362 8.73 80.06 -28.34
C ASN A 362 8.56 81.43 -27.67
N ARG A 363 9.31 82.44 -28.13
CA ARG A 363 9.31 83.81 -27.57
C ARG A 363 7.92 84.45 -27.46
N SER A 364 7.00 84.11 -28.37
CA SER A 364 5.63 84.62 -28.39
C SER A 364 4.62 83.73 -27.65
N ALA A 365 5.07 82.66 -26.97
CA ALA A 365 4.23 81.67 -26.28
C ALA A 365 3.11 81.05 -27.14
N THR A 366 3.29 81.05 -28.46
CA THR A 366 2.31 80.53 -29.43
C THR A 366 2.63 79.12 -29.89
N ARG A 367 3.88 78.68 -29.77
CA ARG A 367 4.32 77.31 -30.09
C ARG A 367 5.00 76.72 -28.89
N PHE A 368 4.73 75.44 -28.63
CA PHE A 368 5.36 74.72 -27.55
C PHE A 368 5.76 73.31 -27.95
N LEU A 369 6.86 72.85 -27.36
CA LEU A 369 7.30 71.47 -27.39
C LEU A 369 7.16 70.93 -25.96
N ASN A 370 6.36 69.88 -25.79
CA ASN A 370 6.12 69.23 -24.52
C ASN A 370 6.79 67.85 -24.51
N LEU A 371 7.62 67.60 -23.49
CA LEU A 371 8.20 66.31 -23.19
C LEU A 371 7.63 65.83 -21.85
N GLU A 372 6.90 64.71 -21.88
CA GLU A 372 6.40 64.04 -20.70
C GLU A 372 7.13 62.71 -20.51
N LEU A 373 7.76 62.54 -19.36
CA LEU A 373 8.37 61.30 -18.90
C LEU A 373 7.46 60.67 -17.87
N SER A 374 7.00 59.44 -18.10
CA SER A 374 6.19 58.69 -17.14
C SER A 374 6.89 57.41 -16.71
N ALA A 375 6.95 57.15 -15.41
CA ALA A 375 7.49 55.93 -14.85
C ALA A 375 6.59 55.38 -13.74
N LEU A 376 6.39 54.06 -13.74
CA LEU A 376 5.71 53.32 -12.70
C LEU A 376 6.37 51.95 -12.53
N GLU A 377 6.63 51.56 -11.28
CA GLU A 377 6.99 50.21 -10.91
C GLU A 377 6.11 49.79 -9.73
N SER A 378 5.47 48.63 -9.84
CA SER A 378 4.56 48.07 -8.85
C SER A 378 4.96 46.61 -8.58
N ASP A 379 5.15 46.27 -7.31
CA ASP A 379 5.37 44.90 -6.82
C ASP A 379 4.25 44.58 -5.81
N GLN A 380 3.31 43.74 -6.20
CA GLN A 380 2.20 43.29 -5.36
C GLN A 380 2.41 41.82 -4.99
N ARG A 381 2.23 41.49 -3.71
CA ARG A 381 2.41 40.14 -3.19
C ARG A 381 1.21 39.76 -2.34
N GLY A 382 0.60 38.62 -2.66
CA GLY A 382 -0.54 38.06 -1.95
C GLY A 382 -0.26 36.64 -1.47
N ARG A 383 -0.82 36.26 -0.32
CA ARG A 383 -0.83 34.88 0.16
C ARG A 383 -2.14 34.56 0.84
N VAL A 384 -2.85 33.56 0.33
CA VAL A 384 -4.13 33.09 0.86
C VAL A 384 -3.96 31.66 1.36
N ILE A 385 -4.40 31.39 2.58
CA ILE A 385 -4.43 30.04 3.15
C ILE A 385 -5.87 29.68 3.46
N SER A 386 -6.34 28.55 2.95
CA SER A 386 -7.63 27.95 3.31
C SER A 386 -7.40 26.61 4.00
N SER A 387 -7.97 26.40 5.18
CA SER A 387 -7.74 25.19 6.00
C SER A 387 -9.03 24.47 6.42
N PRO A 388 -9.75 23.80 5.49
CA PRO A 388 -10.92 23.01 5.84
C PRO A 388 -10.54 21.75 6.65
N ARG A 389 -11.38 21.40 7.63
CA ARG A 389 -11.18 20.26 8.53
C ARG A 389 -12.47 19.45 8.63
N VAL A 390 -12.36 18.12 8.58
CA VAL A 390 -13.51 17.21 8.68
C VAL A 390 -13.14 15.98 9.50
N LEU A 391 -14.05 15.53 10.36
CA LEU A 391 -13.93 14.31 11.14
C LEU A 391 -14.88 13.27 10.54
N THR A 392 -14.39 12.06 10.28
CA THR A 392 -15.22 10.97 9.76
C THR A 392 -14.78 9.62 10.31
N ALA A 393 -15.68 8.64 10.26
CA ALA A 393 -15.36 7.26 10.59
C ALA A 393 -14.55 6.59 9.47
N ASN A 394 -13.82 5.53 9.80
CA ASN A 394 -13.13 4.70 8.82
C ASN A 394 -14.09 4.22 7.71
N GLN A 395 -13.67 4.31 6.45
CA GLN A 395 -14.43 3.95 5.25
C GLN A 395 -15.70 4.76 4.96
N VAL A 396 -16.00 5.81 5.73
CA VAL A 396 -17.16 6.69 5.52
C VAL A 396 -16.73 7.98 4.83
N GLU A 397 -17.38 8.30 3.70
CA GLU A 397 -17.14 9.55 2.98
C GLU A 397 -17.70 10.74 3.79
N ALA A 398 -16.93 11.81 3.87
CA ALA A 398 -17.35 13.07 4.44
C ALA A 398 -16.99 14.24 3.52
N SER A 399 -17.82 15.28 3.55
CA SER A 399 -17.61 16.49 2.75
C SER A 399 -17.91 17.75 3.55
N ILE A 400 -17.13 18.79 3.32
CA ILE A 400 -17.35 20.15 3.80
C ILE A 400 -17.28 21.12 2.62
N GLU A 401 -18.26 22.02 2.51
CA GLU A 401 -18.34 23.02 1.44
C GLU A 401 -18.60 24.41 2.03
N GLN A 402 -17.94 25.44 1.50
CA GLN A 402 -18.17 26.84 1.85
C GLN A 402 -18.08 27.71 0.59
N GLY A 403 -19.10 28.52 0.32
CA GLY A 403 -19.08 29.47 -0.79
C GLY A 403 -20.47 30.03 -1.10
N THR A 404 -20.67 30.41 -2.36
CA THR A 404 -21.90 31.06 -2.83
C THR A 404 -22.45 30.37 -4.07
N GLU A 405 -23.76 30.45 -4.26
CA GLU A 405 -24.42 29.97 -5.48
C GLU A 405 -24.77 31.15 -6.39
N ILE A 406 -24.35 31.07 -7.65
CA ILE A 406 -24.59 32.11 -8.66
C ILE A 406 -25.74 31.65 -9.56
N PRO A 407 -26.80 32.45 -9.73
CA PRO A 407 -27.90 32.13 -10.62
C PRO A 407 -27.51 32.34 -12.09
N TYR A 408 -27.73 31.31 -12.92
CA TYR A 408 -27.60 31.33 -14.38
C TYR A 408 -28.99 31.22 -15.00
N GLN A 409 -29.25 31.97 -16.06
CA GLN A 409 -30.47 31.81 -16.85
C GLN A 409 -30.25 30.74 -17.92
N GLU A 410 -31.02 29.66 -17.88
CA GLU A 410 -31.02 28.58 -18.86
C GLU A 410 -32.32 28.63 -19.67
N ALA A 411 -32.23 28.44 -20.98
CA ALA A 411 -33.41 28.31 -21.83
C ALA A 411 -33.99 26.89 -21.67
N THR A 412 -35.25 26.78 -21.24
CA THR A 412 -35.94 25.50 -21.18
C THR A 412 -36.35 25.04 -22.58
N SER A 413 -36.60 23.75 -22.73
CA SER A 413 -37.10 23.14 -23.99
C SER A 413 -38.44 23.73 -24.48
N SER A 414 -39.17 24.40 -23.59
CA SER A 414 -40.43 25.11 -23.86
C SER A 414 -40.25 26.60 -24.23
N GLY A 415 -39.03 27.11 -24.32
CA GLY A 415 -38.74 28.51 -24.65
C GLY A 415 -38.88 29.49 -23.48
N ALA A 416 -39.15 28.99 -22.26
CA ALA A 416 -39.15 29.81 -21.04
C ALA A 416 -37.73 29.92 -20.46
N THR A 417 -37.45 30.98 -19.71
CA THR A 417 -36.20 31.12 -18.96
C THR A 417 -36.34 30.48 -17.58
N SER A 418 -35.46 29.52 -17.26
CA SER A 418 -35.33 28.92 -15.93
C SER A 418 -34.05 29.42 -15.27
N VAL A 419 -34.05 29.58 -13.94
CA VAL A 419 -32.86 29.97 -13.18
C VAL A 419 -32.22 28.72 -12.58
N SER A 420 -30.97 28.45 -12.96
CA SER A 420 -30.13 27.33 -12.50
C SER A 420 -29.00 27.86 -11.63
N PHE A 421 -28.84 27.34 -10.41
CA PHE A 421 -27.79 27.79 -9.50
C PHE A 421 -26.50 26.98 -9.71
N LYS A 422 -25.40 27.67 -10.02
CA LYS A 422 -24.06 27.06 -10.04
C LYS A 422 -23.29 27.45 -8.79
N LYS A 423 -22.72 26.44 -8.13
CA LYS A 423 -21.90 26.61 -6.92
C LYS A 423 -20.52 27.16 -7.28
N ALA A 424 -20.08 28.17 -6.55
CA ALA A 424 -18.69 28.60 -6.47
C ALA A 424 -18.24 28.41 -5.01
N VAL A 425 -17.72 27.22 -4.69
CA VAL A 425 -17.39 26.79 -3.33
C VAL A 425 -15.94 26.31 -3.20
N LEU A 426 -15.38 26.50 -2.02
CA LEU A 426 -14.29 25.68 -1.51
C LEU A 426 -14.90 24.40 -0.93
N SER A 427 -14.59 23.25 -1.50
CA SER A 427 -15.01 21.96 -0.97
C SER A 427 -13.84 21.00 -0.72
N LEU A 428 -13.96 20.24 0.36
CA LEU A 428 -13.12 19.08 0.66
C LEU A 428 -14.04 17.89 0.82
N LYS A 429 -13.89 16.89 -0.04
CA LYS A 429 -14.55 15.60 0.03
C LYS A 429 -13.49 14.52 0.20
N VAL A 430 -13.65 13.68 1.21
CA VAL A 430 -12.64 12.70 1.58
C VAL A 430 -13.27 11.40 2.07
N LYS A 431 -12.65 10.27 1.68
CA LYS A 431 -12.94 8.95 2.21
C LYS A 431 -11.65 8.32 2.75
N PRO A 432 -11.51 8.16 4.07
CA PRO A 432 -10.33 7.54 4.66
C PRO A 432 -10.48 6.02 4.78
N GLN A 433 -9.35 5.33 4.73
CA GLN A 433 -9.22 3.91 5.05
C GLN A 433 -7.95 3.69 5.87
N ILE A 434 -8.11 3.17 7.09
CA ILE A 434 -6.99 2.86 7.98
C ILE A 434 -6.45 1.47 7.65
N THR A 435 -5.15 1.36 7.42
CA THR A 435 -4.47 0.08 7.22
C THR A 435 -4.09 -0.56 8.57
N PRO A 436 -3.85 -1.88 8.63
CA PRO A 436 -3.40 -2.56 9.85
C PRO A 436 -2.12 -1.95 10.44
N ASP A 437 -1.21 -1.46 9.58
CA ASP A 437 0.05 -0.81 9.95
C ASP A 437 -0.14 0.61 10.51
N GLY A 438 -1.38 1.10 10.63
CA GLY A 438 -1.68 2.44 11.16
C GLY A 438 -1.48 3.59 10.17
N ARG A 439 -1.29 3.30 8.88
CA ARG A 439 -1.30 4.30 7.80
C ARG A 439 -2.74 4.54 7.34
N ILE A 440 -2.95 5.67 6.67
CA ILE A 440 -4.27 6.15 6.27
C ILE A 440 -4.24 6.37 4.77
N GLN A 441 -4.95 5.52 4.04
CA GLN A 441 -5.25 5.72 2.63
C GLN A 441 -6.40 6.71 2.52
N LEU A 442 -6.22 7.76 1.72
CA LEU A 442 -7.18 8.83 1.54
C LEU A 442 -7.54 8.95 0.08
N GLN A 443 -8.83 8.86 -0.23
CA GLN A 443 -9.36 9.35 -1.50
C GLN A 443 -9.86 10.77 -1.27
N VAL A 444 -9.24 11.74 -1.95
CA VAL A 444 -9.45 13.16 -1.70
C VAL A 444 -9.89 13.84 -2.98
N LEU A 445 -10.95 14.63 -2.88
CA LEU A 445 -11.38 15.58 -3.87
C LEU A 445 -11.43 16.97 -3.22
N VAL A 446 -10.57 17.86 -3.70
CA VAL A 446 -10.50 19.27 -3.27
C VAL A 446 -10.94 20.13 -4.43
N ASN A 447 -11.93 20.99 -4.20
CA ASN A 447 -12.35 21.99 -5.17
C ASN A 447 -12.22 23.39 -4.57
N LYS A 448 -11.72 24.34 -5.35
CA LYS A 448 -11.60 25.75 -4.97
C LYS A 448 -12.10 26.58 -6.14
N ASP A 449 -13.35 26.98 -6.04
CA ASP A 449 -13.96 27.87 -7.02
C ASP A 449 -13.93 29.31 -6.54
N SER A 450 -13.79 30.24 -7.48
CA SER A 450 -13.91 31.69 -7.23
C SER A 450 -14.73 32.36 -8.33
N PRO A 451 -15.76 33.15 -7.98
CA PRO A 451 -16.53 33.90 -8.96
C PRO A 451 -15.75 35.11 -9.46
N ILE A 452 -15.78 35.36 -10.77
CA ILE A 452 -15.27 36.59 -11.38
C ILE A 452 -16.46 37.41 -11.88
N PHE A 453 -16.65 38.58 -11.29
CA PHE A 453 -17.62 39.56 -11.73
C PHE A 453 -16.97 40.50 -12.76
N ASP A 454 -16.99 40.10 -14.03
CA ASP A 454 -16.53 40.94 -15.14
C ASP A 454 -17.70 41.79 -15.67
N SER A 455 -17.52 43.11 -15.72
CA SER A 455 -18.55 44.06 -16.20
C SER A 455 -18.89 43.91 -17.69
N ARG A 456 -18.08 43.15 -18.44
CA ARG A 456 -18.31 42.86 -19.87
C ARG A 456 -19.34 41.75 -20.10
N PHE A 457 -19.61 40.92 -19.10
CA PHE A 457 -20.57 39.81 -19.21
C PHE A 457 -21.73 40.02 -18.24
N SER A 458 -22.97 39.79 -18.70
CA SER A 458 -24.17 39.87 -17.85
C SER A 458 -24.22 38.75 -16.78
N VAL A 459 -23.41 37.70 -16.95
CA VAL A 459 -23.34 36.55 -16.04
C VAL A 459 -21.89 36.33 -15.62
N PRO A 460 -21.59 36.18 -14.32
CA PRO A 460 -20.23 35.93 -13.83
C PRO A 460 -19.63 34.64 -14.40
N SER A 461 -18.32 34.61 -14.65
CA SER A 461 -17.57 33.38 -14.88
C SER A 461 -17.06 32.82 -13.56
N ILE A 462 -16.74 31.51 -13.51
CA ILE A 462 -16.22 30.84 -12.32
C ILE A 462 -14.85 30.28 -12.65
N ASN A 463 -13.83 30.72 -11.94
CA ASN A 463 -12.51 30.09 -11.95
C ASN A 463 -12.56 28.87 -11.05
N THR A 464 -12.28 27.70 -11.60
CA THR A 464 -12.34 26.42 -10.89
C THR A 464 -10.93 25.82 -10.74
N LYS A 465 -10.59 25.36 -9.54
CA LYS A 465 -9.34 24.64 -9.24
C LYS A 465 -9.72 23.33 -8.57
N ASN A 466 -9.63 22.23 -9.30
CA ASN A 466 -10.06 20.91 -8.83
C ASN A 466 -8.88 19.93 -8.79
N LEU A 467 -8.76 19.20 -7.68
CA LEU A 467 -7.75 18.18 -7.46
C LEU A 467 -8.44 16.89 -6.97
N LYS A 468 -8.18 15.78 -7.65
CA LYS A 468 -8.60 14.44 -7.24
C LYS A 468 -7.37 13.55 -7.16
N SER A 469 -7.13 12.96 -6.00
CA SER A 469 -5.99 12.08 -5.79
C SER A 469 -6.28 11.01 -4.74
N GLU A 470 -5.52 9.93 -4.80
CA GLU A 470 -5.51 8.86 -3.81
C GLU A 470 -4.10 8.73 -3.26
N VAL A 471 -3.94 8.91 -1.94
CA VAL A 471 -2.64 8.98 -1.28
C VAL A 471 -2.63 8.13 -0.01
N LEU A 472 -1.49 7.50 0.26
CA LEU A 472 -1.23 6.79 1.52
C LEU A 472 -0.33 7.66 2.41
N VAL A 473 -0.82 7.99 3.60
CA VAL A 473 -0.14 8.91 4.52
C VAL A 473 -0.01 8.27 5.90
N GLU A 474 1.06 8.60 6.62
CA GLU A 474 1.24 8.17 8.00
C GLU A 474 0.31 8.94 8.95
N ASN A 475 -0.02 8.36 10.10
CA ASN A 475 -0.87 9.01 11.09
C ASN A 475 -0.21 10.28 11.64
N GLY A 476 -0.81 11.44 11.38
CA GLY A 476 -0.29 12.77 11.75
C GLY A 476 0.75 13.32 10.78
N GLY A 477 1.12 12.58 9.73
CA GLY A 477 2.03 13.05 8.69
C GLY A 477 1.34 14.02 7.73
N THR A 478 2.10 14.98 7.18
CA THR A 478 1.61 15.89 6.15
C THR A 478 2.21 15.50 4.81
N VAL A 479 1.36 15.36 3.78
CA VAL A 479 1.78 15.12 2.39
C VAL A 479 1.34 16.28 1.50
N VAL A 480 2.17 16.63 0.52
CA VAL A 480 1.77 17.51 -0.59
C VAL A 480 1.09 16.64 -1.64
N ILE A 481 -0.21 16.84 -1.86
CA ILE A 481 -0.95 16.03 -2.83
C ILE A 481 -0.75 16.55 -4.26
N GLY A 482 -0.55 17.87 -4.40
CA GLY A 482 -0.28 18.50 -5.68
C GLY A 482 -0.21 20.01 -5.58
N GLY A 483 0.10 20.62 -6.72
CA GLY A 483 0.15 22.06 -6.87
C GLY A 483 0.20 22.49 -8.34
N ILE A 484 0.02 23.78 -8.57
CA ILE A 484 0.07 24.42 -9.89
C ILE A 484 0.97 25.64 -9.77
N TYR A 485 1.93 25.79 -10.67
CA TYR A 485 2.76 26.99 -10.82
C TYR A 485 2.50 27.60 -12.18
N GLU A 486 2.20 28.88 -12.22
CA GLU A 486 1.92 29.66 -13.42
C GLU A 486 2.75 30.94 -13.41
N GLU A 487 3.39 31.25 -14.54
CA GLU A 487 4.12 32.50 -14.75
C GLU A 487 3.74 33.06 -16.13
N GLU A 488 3.14 34.26 -16.14
CA GLU A 488 2.80 34.99 -17.35
C GLU A 488 3.71 36.22 -17.47
N GLN A 489 4.47 36.29 -18.56
CA GLN A 489 5.31 37.44 -18.87
C GLN A 489 4.83 38.13 -20.14
N SER A 490 4.42 39.39 -20.02
CA SER A 490 3.98 40.22 -21.14
C SER A 490 4.88 41.45 -21.26
N THR A 491 5.44 41.67 -22.45
CA THR A 491 6.21 42.89 -22.75
C THR A 491 5.63 43.56 -23.97
N ALA A 492 5.07 44.75 -23.79
CA ALA A 492 4.53 45.59 -24.85
C ALA A 492 5.46 46.79 -25.08
N ILE A 493 5.90 46.98 -26.32
CA ILE A 493 6.73 48.11 -26.72
C ILE A 493 5.98 48.91 -27.79
N SER A 494 5.59 50.13 -27.45
CA SER A 494 5.03 51.09 -28.41
C SER A 494 6.12 52.09 -28.75
N ARG A 495 6.44 52.27 -30.03
CA ARG A 495 7.54 53.15 -30.46
C ARG A 495 7.19 53.94 -31.71
N VAL A 496 7.82 55.10 -31.87
CA VAL A 496 7.78 55.85 -33.13
C VAL A 496 8.66 55.11 -34.16
N PRO A 497 8.16 54.80 -35.36
CA PRO A 497 8.97 54.18 -36.42
C PRO A 497 10.23 55.00 -36.71
N VAL A 498 11.36 54.33 -36.98
CA VAL A 498 12.69 54.91 -37.20
C VAL A 498 13.32 55.54 -35.94
N LEU A 499 12.67 56.51 -35.30
CA LEU A 499 13.23 57.25 -34.16
C LEU A 499 13.37 56.39 -32.90
N GLY A 500 12.47 55.44 -32.68
CA GLY A 500 12.51 54.51 -31.54
C GLY A 500 13.57 53.41 -31.63
N GLU A 501 14.26 53.30 -32.78
CA GLU A 501 15.29 52.28 -33.03
C GLU A 501 16.72 52.81 -32.89
N ILE A 502 16.90 54.13 -32.74
CA ILE A 502 18.22 54.75 -32.60
C ILE A 502 18.88 54.26 -31.29
N PRO A 503 20.14 53.79 -31.32
CA PRO A 503 20.86 53.44 -30.10
C PRO A 503 20.92 54.61 -29.13
N VAL A 504 20.72 54.35 -27.83
CA VAL A 504 20.70 55.35 -26.73
C VAL A 504 19.51 56.32 -26.79
N LEU A 505 19.29 57.01 -27.91
CA LEU A 505 18.25 58.03 -28.07
C LEU A 505 16.84 57.46 -28.33
N GLY A 506 16.73 56.24 -28.82
CA GLY A 506 15.44 55.59 -29.10
C GLY A 506 14.58 55.35 -27.85
N ALA A 507 15.18 55.39 -26.66
CA ALA A 507 14.46 55.36 -25.39
C ALA A 507 13.53 56.58 -25.19
N LEU A 508 13.84 57.72 -25.80
CA LEU A 508 13.00 58.93 -25.76
C LEU A 508 11.80 58.89 -26.70
N PHE A 509 11.73 57.87 -27.56
CA PHE A 509 10.70 57.71 -28.59
C PHE A 509 9.97 56.37 -28.49
N ARG A 510 10.01 55.73 -27.31
CA ARG A 510 9.31 54.47 -27.03
C ARG A 510 8.74 54.43 -25.62
N THR A 511 7.67 53.66 -25.47
CA THR A 511 7.06 53.25 -24.20
C THR A 511 7.20 51.75 -24.07
N THR A 512 7.71 51.28 -22.94
CA THR A 512 7.90 49.87 -22.63
C THR A 512 7.10 49.52 -21.38
N LYS A 513 6.16 48.59 -21.54
CA LYS A 513 5.36 48.02 -20.46
C LYS A 513 5.74 46.55 -20.29
N THR A 514 6.22 46.19 -19.11
CA THR A 514 6.53 44.81 -18.73
C THR A 514 5.63 44.41 -17.57
N ILE A 515 4.89 43.31 -17.74
CA ILE A 515 4.10 42.65 -16.69
C ILE A 515 4.67 41.25 -16.49
N ASN A 516 4.88 40.85 -15.24
CA ASN A 516 5.24 39.49 -14.85
C ASN A 516 4.36 39.08 -13.66
N ASP A 517 3.42 38.18 -13.93
CA ASP A 517 2.47 37.68 -12.95
C ASP A 517 2.80 36.23 -12.64
N ARG A 518 2.98 35.91 -11.36
CA ARG A 518 3.31 34.57 -10.88
C ARG A 518 2.28 34.10 -9.88
N SER A 519 1.75 32.90 -10.08
CA SER A 519 0.83 32.26 -9.15
C SER A 519 1.29 30.85 -8.80
N GLU A 520 1.20 30.49 -7.52
CA GLU A 520 1.53 29.17 -7.01
C GLU A 520 0.41 28.67 -6.10
N LEU A 521 -0.13 27.49 -6.41
CA LEU A 521 -1.10 26.77 -5.62
C LEU A 521 -0.46 25.50 -5.07
N LEU A 522 -0.56 25.26 -3.77
CA LEU A 522 -0.13 24.02 -3.12
C LEU A 522 -1.24 23.46 -2.24
N VAL A 523 -1.46 22.16 -2.31
CA VAL A 523 -2.46 21.45 -1.50
C VAL A 523 -1.78 20.43 -0.60
N PHE A 524 -1.84 20.68 0.71
CA PHE A 524 -1.31 19.79 1.75
C PHE A 524 -2.45 19.08 2.46
N ILE A 525 -2.24 17.83 2.84
CA ILE A 525 -3.21 17.07 3.65
C ILE A 525 -2.51 16.37 4.80
N THR A 526 -3.17 16.43 5.97
CA THR A 526 -2.71 15.85 7.23
C THR A 526 -3.86 15.07 7.86
N PRO A 527 -3.87 13.73 7.78
CA PRO A 527 -4.83 12.91 8.51
C PRO A 527 -4.31 12.57 9.91
N ARG A 528 -5.22 12.47 10.87
CA ARG A 528 -4.93 12.07 12.25
C ARG A 528 -6.02 11.14 12.77
N ILE A 529 -5.63 9.96 13.25
CA ILE A 529 -6.55 9.04 13.92
C ILE A 529 -6.86 9.63 15.31
N VAL A 530 -8.14 9.82 15.60
CA VAL A 530 -8.60 10.25 16.92
C VAL A 530 -8.69 9.01 17.80
N ALA A 531 -7.89 8.97 18.87
CA ALA A 531 -8.04 7.98 19.92
C ALA A 531 -9.14 8.42 20.89
N ASP A 532 -9.94 7.47 21.37
CA ASP A 532 -11.10 7.68 22.26
C ASP A 532 -10.77 8.40 23.59
N SER A 533 -9.50 8.62 23.91
CA SER A 533 -9.06 9.30 25.15
C SER A 533 -9.17 10.82 25.11
N LEU A 534 -9.78 11.41 24.08
CA LEU A 534 -10.02 12.87 23.95
C LEU A 534 -11.49 13.23 24.25
N THR A 535 -12.10 12.56 25.22
CA THR A 535 -13.24 13.15 25.93
C THR A 535 -12.71 14.31 26.76
N LEU A 536 -12.91 15.53 26.26
CA LEU A 536 -12.84 16.75 27.06
C LEU A 536 -13.70 16.52 28.31
N LYS A 537 -13.04 16.47 29.47
CA LYS A 537 -13.69 16.62 30.77
C LYS A 537 -14.03 18.08 31.01
#